data_AF-A0A5N9HF31-F1
#
_entry.id   AF-A0A5N9HF31-F1
#
_cell.length_a   1.000
_cell.length_b   1.000
_cell.length_c   1.000
_cell.angle_alpha   90.00
_cell.angle_beta   90.00
_cell.angle_gamma   90.00
#
_symmetry.space_group_name_H-M   'P 1'
#
loop_
_entity.id
_entity.type
_entity.pdbx_description
1 polymer ?
#
loop_
_entity_poly.entity_id
_entity_poly.type
_entity_poly.pdbx_seq_one_letter_code
_entity_poly.pdbx_strand_id
1 'polypeptide(L)'
;MNSPILDFTLENLSVAVGTTIIWENQGAAPHTTTSDVPADKTDIWDSGTLNKRQTSEFTFREAREFAFFCSIYPFMTATITRTDGQPTLPTPAPPTSVQPTAIPPTAVPSSSAQSMIIGSSKDNTLYETSAGDKSNGIGTSMFTGNTNARLARRALIAFDLSVVPDGATINSVTLTLNMSKTSQPPTRRCCIY
;
A
#
# COMPACT_ATOMS: atom_id res chain seq x y z
N MET A 1 16.35 6.57 -1.87
CA MET A 1 16.78 5.20 -1.52
C MET A 1 17.23 4.52 -2.80
N ASN A 2 18.39 3.88 -2.80
CA ASN A 2 18.91 3.18 -3.98
C ASN A 2 18.53 1.70 -3.92
N SER A 3 18.13 1.12 -5.05
CA SER A 3 17.84 -0.31 -5.18
C SER A 3 18.47 -0.85 -6.47
N PRO A 4 19.51 -1.71 -6.38
CA PRO A 4 20.17 -2.24 -7.55
C PRO A 4 19.35 -3.35 -8.22
N ILE A 5 19.41 -3.42 -9.56
CA ILE A 5 18.94 -4.56 -10.34
C ILE A 5 20.17 -5.38 -10.73
N LEU A 6 20.26 -6.60 -10.19
CA LEU A 6 21.35 -7.53 -10.41
C LEU A 6 20.78 -8.96 -10.50
N ASP A 7 21.43 -9.83 -11.28
CA ASP A 7 21.11 -11.26 -11.36
C ASP A 7 19.61 -11.56 -11.57
N PHE A 8 18.97 -10.80 -12.47
CA PHE A 8 17.54 -10.93 -12.76
C PHE A 8 16.64 -10.83 -11.52
N THR A 9 17.04 -10.01 -10.54
CA THR A 9 16.30 -9.81 -9.31
C THR A 9 15.84 -8.36 -9.19
N LEU A 10 14.56 -8.19 -8.84
CA LEU A 10 14.00 -6.95 -8.31
C LEU A 10 13.79 -7.13 -6.80
N GLU A 11 14.11 -6.11 -6.02
CA GLU A 11 14.05 -6.19 -4.55
C GLU A 11 12.67 -5.80 -4.02
N ASN A 12 12.18 -6.52 -3.01
CA ASN A 12 11.03 -6.08 -2.23
C ASN A 12 11.47 -4.99 -1.24
N LEU A 13 10.80 -3.84 -1.27
CA LEU A 13 11.23 -2.67 -0.51
C LEU A 13 10.12 -2.19 0.42
N SER A 14 10.51 -1.80 1.65
CA SER A 14 9.62 -1.09 2.57
C SER A 14 10.12 0.34 2.74
N VAL A 15 9.32 1.35 2.37
CA VAL A 15 9.75 2.76 2.34
C VAL A 15 8.73 3.69 2.97
N ALA A 16 9.20 4.81 3.52
CA ALA A 16 8.33 5.85 4.05
C ALA A 16 7.63 6.66 2.94
N VAL A 17 6.55 7.33 3.32
CA VAL A 17 5.83 8.30 2.49
C VAL A 17 6.75 9.36 1.91
N GLY A 18 6.66 9.59 0.59
CA GLY A 18 7.45 10.61 -0.09
C GLY A 18 8.90 10.19 -0.38
N THR A 19 9.27 8.93 -0.11
CA THR A 19 10.57 8.39 -0.49
C THR A 19 10.68 8.31 -2.01
N THR A 20 11.75 8.87 -2.57
CA THR A 20 12.20 8.59 -3.94
C THR A 20 13.04 7.33 -3.95
N ILE A 21 12.63 6.34 -4.73
CA ILE A 21 13.45 5.17 -5.02
C ILE A 21 14.20 5.43 -6.33
N ILE A 22 15.48 5.10 -6.33
CA ILE A 22 16.37 5.17 -7.50
C ILE A 22 16.80 3.74 -7.81
N TRP A 23 16.32 3.21 -8.92
CA TRP A 23 16.79 1.92 -9.43
C TRP A 23 17.97 2.12 -10.34
N GLU A 24 18.99 1.28 -10.19
CA GLU A 24 20.15 1.23 -11.10
C GLU A 24 20.29 -0.18 -11.65
N ASN A 25 20.39 -0.32 -12.97
CA ASN A 25 20.76 -1.61 -13.55
C ASN A 25 22.27 -1.85 -13.38
N GLN A 26 22.66 -2.73 -12.45
CA GLN A 26 24.06 -3.10 -12.24
C GLN A 26 24.46 -4.38 -13.01
N GLY A 27 23.47 -5.12 -13.51
CA GLY A 27 23.63 -6.29 -14.37
C GLY A 27 24.05 -5.96 -15.81
N ALA A 28 24.37 -6.99 -16.58
CA ALA A 28 24.71 -6.87 -17.99
C ALA A 28 23.47 -6.89 -18.91
N ALA A 29 22.41 -7.60 -18.50
CA ALA A 29 21.16 -7.67 -19.25
C ALA A 29 20.35 -6.37 -19.08
N PRO A 30 19.60 -5.93 -20.11
CA PRO A 30 18.69 -4.79 -19.99
C PRO A 30 17.48 -5.13 -19.12
N HIS A 31 17.05 -4.20 -18.27
CA HIS A 31 15.92 -4.39 -17.36
C HIS A 31 14.97 -3.19 -17.36
N THR A 32 13.78 -3.35 -16.78
CA THR A 32 12.85 -2.25 -16.49
C THR A 32 12.34 -2.35 -15.05
N THR A 33 11.84 -1.26 -14.51
CA THR A 33 10.90 -1.25 -13.39
C THR A 33 9.58 -0.71 -13.89
N THR A 34 8.57 -1.56 -13.91
CA THR A 34 7.26 -1.27 -14.49
C THR A 34 6.18 -1.62 -13.48
N SER A 35 5.26 -0.70 -13.21
CA SER A 35 4.22 -0.90 -12.21
C SER A 35 3.31 -2.08 -12.51
N ASP A 36 2.69 -2.58 -11.45
CA ASP A 36 1.68 -3.64 -11.44
C ASP A 36 2.26 -5.01 -11.81
N VAL A 37 1.47 -5.83 -12.50
CA VAL A 37 1.83 -7.18 -12.94
C VAL A 37 1.67 -7.27 -14.46
N PRO A 38 2.36 -8.20 -15.14
CA PRO A 38 2.32 -8.31 -16.60
C PRO A 38 0.91 -8.39 -17.22
N ALA A 39 -0.06 -8.93 -16.47
CA ALA A 39 -1.43 -9.12 -16.94
C ALA A 39 -2.33 -7.87 -16.82
N ASP A 40 -1.99 -6.92 -15.95
CA ASP A 40 -2.89 -5.81 -15.55
C ASP A 40 -2.08 -4.50 -15.35
N LYS A 41 -1.43 -4.00 -16.41
CA LYS A 41 -0.65 -2.74 -16.36
C LYS A 41 -1.58 -1.53 -16.22
N THR A 42 -1.34 -0.68 -15.22
CA THR A 42 -2.14 0.54 -14.97
C THR A 42 -1.39 1.86 -15.25
N ASP A 43 -0.16 1.77 -15.79
CA ASP A 43 0.72 2.90 -16.15
C ASP A 43 1.04 3.86 -14.98
N ILE A 44 1.14 3.36 -13.75
CA ILE A 44 1.56 4.19 -12.59
C ILE A 44 3.00 4.66 -12.75
N TRP A 45 3.90 3.78 -13.20
CA TRP A 45 5.23 4.14 -13.66
C TRP A 45 5.80 3.10 -14.63
N ASP A 46 6.71 3.54 -15.47
CA ASP A 46 7.50 2.70 -16.36
C ASP A 46 8.87 3.37 -16.55
N SER A 47 9.94 2.69 -16.15
CA SER A 47 11.30 3.22 -16.33
C SER A 47 11.74 3.27 -17.79
N GLY A 48 11.06 2.55 -18.68
CA GLY A 48 11.61 2.15 -19.97
C GLY A 48 12.84 1.23 -19.79
N THR A 49 13.54 0.95 -20.88
CA THR A 49 14.73 0.10 -20.86
C THR A 49 15.91 0.77 -20.15
N LEU A 50 16.37 0.15 -19.07
CA LEU A 50 17.60 0.47 -18.36
C LEU A 50 18.70 -0.49 -18.81
N ASN A 51 19.68 0.02 -19.54
CA ASN A 51 20.94 -0.68 -19.79
C ASN A 51 21.86 -0.58 -18.56
N LYS A 52 22.97 -1.33 -18.58
CA LYS A 52 23.96 -1.31 -17.50
C LYS A 52 24.36 0.12 -17.11
N ARG A 53 24.37 0.39 -15.79
CA ARG A 53 24.61 1.68 -15.11
C ARG A 53 23.58 2.78 -15.37
N GLN A 54 22.49 2.50 -16.10
CA GLN A 54 21.40 3.47 -16.22
C GLN A 54 20.51 3.40 -14.99
N THR A 55 19.96 4.56 -14.65
CA THR A 55 19.09 4.75 -13.50
C THR A 55 17.71 5.24 -13.91
N SER A 56 16.72 4.94 -13.07
CA SER A 56 15.40 5.55 -13.10
C SER A 56 14.96 5.82 -11.67
N GLU A 57 14.13 6.83 -11.49
CA GLU A 57 13.62 7.20 -10.17
C GLU A 57 12.12 7.42 -10.19
N PHE A 58 11.49 7.10 -9.05
CA PHE A 58 10.09 7.38 -8.84
C PHE A 58 9.82 7.73 -7.37
N THR A 59 9.01 8.77 -7.14
CA THR A 59 8.60 9.19 -5.81
C THR A 59 7.21 8.68 -5.48
N PHE A 60 7.12 7.79 -4.50
CA PHE A 60 5.85 7.23 -4.07
C PHE A 60 5.14 8.19 -3.11
N ARG A 61 4.03 8.79 -3.56
CA ARG A 61 3.26 9.79 -2.80
C ARG A 61 2.05 9.24 -2.06
N GLU A 62 1.62 8.03 -2.36
CA GLU A 62 0.49 7.36 -1.69
C GLU A 62 0.92 6.16 -0.85
N ALA A 63 0.31 5.99 0.33
CA ALA A 63 0.60 4.90 1.26
C ALA A 63 -0.17 3.67 0.81
N ARG A 64 0.45 2.93 -0.11
CA ARG A 64 -0.11 1.70 -0.68
C ARG A 64 1.02 0.73 -1.01
N GLU A 65 0.61 -0.50 -1.25
CA GLU A 65 1.47 -1.52 -1.85
C GLU A 65 1.48 -1.35 -3.36
N PHE A 66 2.66 -1.50 -3.96
CA PHE A 66 2.85 -1.46 -5.41
C PHE A 66 3.59 -2.72 -5.84
N ALA A 67 2.89 -3.63 -6.51
CA ALA A 67 3.55 -4.67 -7.29
C ALA A 67 4.29 -4.01 -8.47
N PHE A 68 5.41 -4.62 -8.88
CA PHE A 68 6.12 -4.21 -10.09
C PHE A 68 6.93 -5.35 -10.68
N PHE A 69 7.25 -5.22 -11.95
CA PHE A 69 7.94 -6.24 -12.71
C PHE A 69 8.89 -5.66 -13.76
N CYS A 70 9.74 -6.52 -14.32
CA CYS A 70 10.51 -6.22 -15.52
C CYS A 70 9.72 -6.63 -16.77
N SER A 71 9.43 -5.68 -17.65
CA SER A 71 8.69 -5.95 -18.90
C SER A 71 9.44 -6.83 -19.90
N ILE A 72 10.78 -6.85 -19.85
CA ILE A 72 11.64 -7.69 -20.70
C ILE A 72 11.69 -9.13 -20.17
N TYR A 73 11.65 -9.29 -18.84
CA TYR A 73 11.73 -10.57 -18.14
C TYR A 73 10.58 -10.67 -17.12
N PRO A 74 9.35 -11.02 -17.55
CA PRO A 74 8.14 -10.87 -16.74
C PRO A 74 8.10 -11.68 -15.43
N PHE A 75 9.01 -12.65 -15.27
CA PHE A 75 9.19 -13.41 -14.03
C PHE A 75 9.89 -12.62 -12.93
N MET A 76 10.58 -11.52 -13.27
CA MET A 76 11.18 -10.64 -12.29
C MET A 76 10.07 -9.77 -11.70
N THR A 77 9.58 -10.16 -10.54
CA THR A 77 8.50 -9.46 -9.82
C THR A 77 8.95 -9.10 -8.42
N ALA A 78 8.53 -7.93 -7.95
CA ALA A 78 8.74 -7.50 -6.58
C ALA A 78 7.63 -6.56 -6.13
N THR A 79 7.68 -6.19 -4.86
CA THR A 79 6.66 -5.40 -4.18
C THR A 79 7.30 -4.25 -3.41
N ILE A 80 6.71 -3.07 -3.52
CA ILE A 80 7.06 -1.91 -2.72
C ILE A 80 5.94 -1.69 -1.71
N THR A 81 6.21 -1.95 -0.45
CA THR A 81 5.30 -1.67 0.65
C THR A 81 5.60 -0.28 1.19
N ARG A 82 4.69 0.68 1.04
CA ARG A 82 4.88 1.99 1.66
C ARG A 82 4.29 2.00 3.07
N THR A 83 5.14 2.26 4.06
CA THR A 83 4.70 2.49 5.44
C THR A 83 4.39 3.97 5.63
N ASP A 84 3.44 4.28 6.52
CA ASP A 84 3.21 5.64 6.98
C ASP A 84 4.41 6.11 7.79
N GLY A 85 5.44 6.57 7.09
CA GLY A 85 6.40 7.49 7.67
C GLY A 85 5.67 8.80 7.92
N GLN A 86 5.37 9.08 9.18
CA GLN A 86 4.89 10.38 9.63
C GLN A 86 5.71 11.49 8.94
N PRO A 87 5.09 12.38 8.14
CA PRO A 87 5.79 13.57 7.70
C PRO A 87 6.07 14.38 8.97
N THR A 88 7.32 14.38 9.44
CA THR A 88 7.76 15.42 10.37
C THR A 88 7.76 16.72 9.58
N LEU A 89 6.61 17.41 9.58
CA LEU A 89 6.57 18.81 9.22
C LEU A 89 7.57 19.52 10.14
N PRO A 90 8.60 20.21 9.63
CA PRO A 90 9.35 21.13 10.46
C PRO A 90 8.38 22.23 10.86
N THR A 91 7.95 22.23 12.13
CA THR A 91 7.19 23.33 12.70
C THR A 91 7.97 24.62 12.46
N PRO A 92 7.41 25.65 11.80
CA PRO A 92 8.07 26.94 11.73
C PRO A 92 8.28 27.44 13.16
N ALA A 93 9.53 27.78 13.51
CA ALA A 93 9.81 28.40 14.79
C ALA A 93 8.91 29.65 14.94
N PRO A 94 8.16 29.81 16.03
CA PRO A 94 7.36 31.02 16.24
C PRO A 94 8.29 32.25 16.23
N PRO A 95 7.89 33.39 15.63
CA PRO A 95 8.68 34.61 15.76
C PRO A 95 8.76 34.99 17.24
N THR A 96 9.97 35.23 17.71
CA THR A 96 10.28 35.55 19.10
C THR A 96 9.54 36.83 19.50
N SER A 97 8.52 36.70 20.35
CA SER A 97 7.93 37.83 21.07
C SER A 97 8.23 37.66 22.55
N VAL A 98 8.94 38.65 23.09
CA VAL A 98 9.27 38.77 24.51
C VAL A 98 8.01 39.19 25.28
N GLN A 99 7.41 38.25 26.02
CA GLN A 99 6.30 38.56 26.94
C GLN A 99 6.65 38.17 28.39
N PRO A 100 6.27 38.97 29.42
CA PRO A 100 6.69 38.76 30.80
C PRO A 100 6.06 37.51 31.46
N THR A 101 6.80 36.96 32.41
CA THR A 101 6.59 35.69 33.13
C THR A 101 5.22 35.57 33.79
N ALA A 102 4.36 34.68 33.26
CA ALA A 102 3.20 34.14 33.96
C ALA A 102 3.53 32.75 34.52
N ILE A 103 2.99 32.44 35.70
CA ILE A 103 3.14 31.15 36.39
C ILE A 103 2.62 30.03 35.47
N PRO A 104 3.37 28.93 35.25
CA PRO A 104 2.96 27.90 34.32
C PRO A 104 1.74 27.14 34.87
N PRO A 105 0.59 27.08 34.15
CA PRO A 105 -0.40 26.06 34.42
C PRO A 105 0.21 24.70 34.05
N THR A 106 -0.04 23.69 34.89
CA THR A 106 0.31 22.30 34.61
C THR A 106 -0.29 21.92 33.26
N ALA A 107 0.56 21.66 32.27
CA ALA A 107 0.13 21.28 30.94
C ALA A 107 -0.68 19.98 31.02
N VAL A 108 -1.98 20.07 30.78
CA VAL A 108 -2.79 18.90 30.45
C VAL A 108 -2.22 18.35 29.13
N PRO A 109 -1.91 17.05 29.00
CA PRO A 109 -1.47 16.51 27.74
C PRO A 109 -2.60 16.71 26.72
N SER A 110 -2.37 17.56 25.72
CA SER A 110 -3.25 17.65 24.56
C SER A 110 -3.32 16.28 23.90
N SER A 111 -4.47 15.60 23.99
CA SER A 111 -4.70 14.36 23.25
C SER A 111 -4.80 14.72 21.76
N SER A 112 -3.69 14.64 21.04
CA SER A 112 -3.71 14.77 19.60
C SER A 112 -4.37 13.53 19.00
N ALA A 113 -5.33 13.72 18.11
CA ALA A 113 -5.85 12.62 17.30
C ALA A 113 -4.72 12.08 16.40
N GLN A 114 -4.41 10.79 16.49
CA GLN A 114 -3.40 10.12 15.69
C GLN A 114 -4.09 9.20 14.68
N SER A 115 -3.71 9.31 13.41
CA SER A 115 -4.13 8.38 12.35
C SER A 115 -3.11 7.25 12.21
N MET A 116 -3.58 6.02 12.04
CA MET A 116 -2.75 4.82 11.82
C MET A 116 -3.36 3.99 10.70
N ILE A 117 -2.56 3.57 9.73
CA ILE A 117 -2.96 2.60 8.69
C ILE A 117 -2.58 1.20 9.15
N ILE A 118 -3.57 0.30 9.13
CA ILE A 118 -3.39 -1.12 9.44
C ILE A 118 -3.59 -1.90 8.14
N GLY A 119 -2.56 -2.61 7.69
CA GLY A 119 -2.67 -3.53 6.57
C GLY A 119 -3.55 -4.74 6.91
N SER A 120 -4.21 -5.33 5.91
CA SER A 120 -4.88 -6.62 6.11
C SER A 120 -3.84 -7.69 6.44
N SER A 121 -4.00 -8.36 7.57
CA SER A 121 -3.10 -9.43 8.00
C SER A 121 -3.40 -10.76 7.30
N LYS A 122 -4.65 -10.96 6.85
CA LYS A 122 -5.09 -12.12 6.07
C LYS A 122 -6.27 -11.72 5.18
N ASP A 123 -6.40 -12.35 4.02
CA ASP A 123 -7.59 -12.27 3.18
C ASP A 123 -8.02 -13.66 2.70
N ASN A 124 -9.29 -13.80 2.33
CA ASN A 124 -9.82 -15.06 1.84
C ASN A 124 -11.12 -14.89 1.03
N THR A 125 -11.32 -15.72 0.01
CA THR A 125 -12.62 -15.81 -0.69
C THR A 125 -13.37 -17.06 -0.27
N LEU A 126 -14.39 -16.88 0.55
CA LEU A 126 -15.23 -17.96 1.04
C LEU A 126 -16.28 -18.37 -0.01
N TYR A 127 -16.43 -19.67 -0.20
CA TYR A 127 -17.55 -20.25 -0.93
C TYR A 127 -18.76 -20.28 -0.01
N GLU A 128 -19.87 -19.68 -0.42
CA GLU A 128 -21.11 -19.83 0.34
C GLU A 128 -21.52 -21.30 0.35
N THR A 129 -21.43 -21.90 1.54
CA THR A 129 -21.89 -23.23 1.86
C THR A 129 -22.67 -23.14 3.16
N SER A 130 -23.60 -24.06 3.42
CA SER A 130 -24.36 -24.07 4.67
C SER A 130 -23.49 -24.20 5.92
N ALA A 131 -22.27 -24.74 5.79
CA ALA A 131 -21.30 -24.86 6.87
C ALA A 131 -20.31 -23.68 6.96
N GLY A 132 -20.09 -22.93 5.88
CA GLY A 132 -19.13 -21.82 5.87
C GLY A 132 -17.64 -22.23 5.89
N ASP A 133 -17.33 -23.51 5.67
CA ASP A 133 -15.98 -24.06 5.87
C ASP A 133 -15.13 -24.16 4.60
N LYS A 134 -15.72 -23.90 3.43
CA LYS A 134 -15.00 -24.00 2.16
C LYS A 134 -14.41 -22.65 1.77
N SER A 135 -13.09 -22.55 1.89
CA SER A 135 -12.30 -21.57 1.18
C SER A 135 -11.14 -22.24 0.47
N ASN A 136 -10.75 -21.73 -0.68
CA ASN A 136 -9.58 -22.24 -1.39
C ASN A 136 -8.41 -21.26 -1.43
N GLY A 137 -8.57 -20.00 -1.01
CA GLY A 137 -7.48 -19.00 -0.92
C GLY A 137 -6.60 -18.89 -2.18
N ILE A 138 -7.12 -19.32 -3.34
CA ILE A 138 -6.30 -19.72 -4.51
C ILE A 138 -6.16 -18.57 -5.53
N GLY A 139 -6.73 -17.40 -5.24
CA GLY A 139 -6.73 -16.24 -6.13
C GLY A 139 -5.88 -15.08 -5.59
N THR A 140 -5.24 -14.34 -6.50
CA THR A 140 -4.55 -13.06 -6.23
C THR A 140 -5.51 -11.90 -5.96
N SER A 141 -6.82 -12.14 -5.94
CA SER A 141 -7.86 -11.15 -5.65
C SER A 141 -8.99 -11.80 -4.89
N MET A 142 -9.59 -11.03 -3.98
CA MET A 142 -10.83 -11.41 -3.32
C MET A 142 -12.04 -11.18 -4.23
N PHE A 143 -12.98 -12.12 -4.22
CA PHE A 143 -14.23 -11.98 -4.97
C PHE A 143 -15.42 -11.96 -4.02
N THR A 144 -16.26 -10.93 -4.16
CA THR A 144 -17.54 -10.80 -3.45
C THR A 144 -18.68 -10.75 -4.46
N GLY A 145 -19.76 -11.46 -4.17
CA GLY A 145 -20.96 -11.52 -5.03
C GLY A 145 -21.20 -12.88 -5.68
N ASN A 146 -22.02 -12.92 -6.73
CA ASN A 146 -22.41 -14.16 -7.39
C ASN A 146 -21.54 -14.44 -8.62
N THR A 147 -21.13 -15.71 -8.77
CA THR A 147 -20.53 -16.18 -10.03
C THR A 147 -21.59 -16.31 -11.14
N ASN A 148 -21.15 -16.52 -12.38
CA ASN A 148 -22.05 -16.81 -13.51
C ASN A 148 -22.95 -18.04 -13.29
N ALA A 149 -22.53 -18.94 -12.39
CA ALA A 149 -23.30 -20.11 -11.96
C ALA A 149 -24.25 -19.80 -10.77
N ARG A 150 -24.47 -18.52 -10.44
CA ARG A 150 -25.28 -18.01 -9.31
C ARG A 150 -24.80 -18.42 -7.92
N LEU A 151 -23.58 -18.94 -7.78
CA LEU A 151 -23.01 -19.28 -6.48
C LEU A 151 -22.48 -18.02 -5.81
N ALA A 152 -22.89 -17.73 -4.58
CA ALA A 152 -22.37 -16.58 -3.86
C ALA A 152 -20.96 -16.84 -3.32
N ARG A 153 -20.22 -15.76 -3.18
CA ARG A 153 -18.87 -15.69 -2.64
C ARG A 153 -18.80 -14.51 -1.70
N ARG A 154 -18.11 -14.70 -0.58
CA ARG A 154 -17.88 -13.65 0.42
C ARG A 154 -16.39 -13.45 0.57
N ALA A 155 -15.96 -12.20 0.55
CA ALA A 155 -14.60 -11.87 0.91
C ALA A 155 -14.49 -11.69 2.42
N LEU A 156 -13.45 -12.26 3.01
CA LEU A 156 -13.06 -12.05 4.40
C LEU A 156 -11.71 -11.35 4.41
N ILE A 157 -11.61 -10.29 5.21
CA ILE A 157 -10.36 -9.56 5.44
C ILE A 157 -10.17 -9.48 6.95
N ALA A 158 -9.00 -9.90 7.41
CA ALA A 158 -8.59 -9.76 8.81
C ALA A 158 -7.58 -8.63 8.93
N PHE A 159 -7.67 -7.88 10.03
CA PHE A 159 -6.70 -6.86 10.42
C PHE A 159 -6.13 -7.25 11.77
N ASP A 160 -4.82 -7.10 11.95
CA ASP A 160 -4.20 -7.25 13.26
C ASP A 160 -4.38 -5.94 14.04
N LEU A 161 -5.23 -5.97 15.06
CA LEU A 161 -5.53 -4.81 15.89
C LEU A 161 -4.63 -4.70 17.11
N SER A 162 -3.69 -5.63 17.32
CA SER A 162 -2.72 -5.56 18.44
C SER A 162 -1.81 -4.32 18.36
N VAL A 163 -1.75 -3.69 17.19
CA VAL A 163 -1.05 -2.42 16.96
C VAL A 163 -1.80 -1.20 17.52
N VAL A 164 -3.08 -1.34 17.85
CA VAL A 164 -3.88 -0.27 18.46
C VAL A 164 -3.55 -0.24 19.96
N PRO A 165 -3.09 0.91 20.51
CA PRO A 165 -2.74 1.00 21.93
C PRO A 165 -3.92 0.69 22.85
N ASP A 166 -3.64 0.02 23.96
CA ASP A 166 -4.61 -0.22 25.02
C ASP A 166 -5.20 1.11 25.53
N GLY A 167 -6.53 1.19 25.62
CA GLY A 167 -7.24 2.39 26.05
C GLY A 167 -7.42 3.46 24.98
N ALA A 168 -6.96 3.24 23.74
CA ALA A 168 -7.23 4.15 22.63
C ALA A 168 -8.73 4.19 22.27
N THR A 169 -9.25 5.38 21.96
CA THR A 169 -10.60 5.56 21.42
C THR A 169 -10.51 5.70 19.90
N ILE A 170 -11.15 4.79 19.15
CA ILE A 170 -11.20 4.84 17.69
C ILE A 170 -12.34 5.76 17.26
N ASN A 171 -12.00 6.95 16.74
CA ASN A 171 -12.99 7.93 16.31
C ASN A 171 -13.60 7.61 14.93
N SER A 172 -12.82 7.05 14.02
CA SER A 172 -13.28 6.67 12.68
C SER A 172 -12.35 5.63 12.06
N VAL A 173 -12.89 4.85 11.12
CA VAL A 173 -12.13 3.87 10.33
C VAL A 173 -12.47 4.09 8.86
N THR A 174 -11.45 4.07 8.00
CA THR A 174 -11.64 4.07 6.54
C THR A 174 -11.01 2.79 5.99
N LEU A 175 -11.81 2.00 5.25
CA LEU A 175 -11.34 0.84 4.51
C LEU A 175 -11.20 1.22 3.03
N THR A 176 -9.99 1.10 2.49
CA THR A 176 -9.71 1.29 1.07
C THR A 176 -9.54 -0.06 0.40
N LEU A 177 -10.31 -0.33 -0.66
CA LEU A 177 -10.20 -1.55 -1.46
C LEU A 177 -10.00 -1.20 -2.93
N ASN A 178 -9.10 -1.94 -3.60
CA ASN A 178 -8.94 -1.84 -5.04
C ASN A 178 -9.91 -2.81 -5.74
N MET A 179 -10.78 -2.29 -6.60
CA MET A 179 -11.74 -3.09 -7.35
C MET A 179 -11.19 -3.42 -8.73
N SER A 180 -10.66 -4.63 -8.90
CA SER A 180 -10.06 -5.07 -10.17
C SER A 180 -11.11 -5.42 -11.24
N LYS A 181 -12.29 -5.92 -10.84
CA LYS A 181 -13.38 -6.33 -11.75
C LYS A 181 -14.76 -6.08 -11.13
N THR A 182 -15.75 -5.74 -11.95
CA THR A 182 -17.16 -5.58 -11.57
C THR A 182 -18.08 -6.10 -12.67
N SER A 183 -19.21 -6.68 -12.30
CA SER A 183 -20.27 -7.11 -13.23
C SER A 183 -21.24 -5.98 -13.60
N GLN A 184 -21.15 -4.83 -12.93
CA GLN A 184 -21.90 -3.62 -13.25
C GLN A 184 -20.98 -2.52 -13.80
N PRO A 185 -21.46 -1.68 -14.74
CA PRO A 185 -20.70 -0.51 -15.21
C PRO A 185 -20.29 0.37 -14.01
N PRO A 186 -19.19 1.13 -14.11
CA PRO A 186 -18.55 1.80 -12.97
C PRO A 186 -19.38 3.00 -12.48
N THR A 187 -20.53 2.75 -11.87
CA THR A 187 -21.20 3.73 -11.02
C THR A 187 -20.48 3.73 -9.69
N ARG A 188 -19.76 4.83 -9.46
CA ARG A 188 -18.95 5.10 -8.28
C ARG A 188 -19.69 4.71 -6.99
N ARG A 189 -18.94 4.03 -6.11
CA ARG A 189 -19.30 3.56 -4.76
C ARG A 189 -20.01 2.21 -4.73
N CYS A 190 -19.20 1.15 -4.72
CA CYS A 190 -19.61 -0.10 -4.11
C CYS A 190 -19.66 0.14 -2.60
N CYS A 191 -20.86 0.39 -2.06
CA CYS A 191 -21.06 0.40 -0.62
C CYS A 191 -21.00 -1.04 -0.13
N ILE A 192 -19.95 -1.38 0.63
CA ILE A 192 -19.94 -2.58 1.45
C ILE A 192 -20.79 -2.23 2.67
N TYR A 193 -21.99 -2.80 2.74
CA TYR A 193 -22.85 -2.75 3.93
C TYR A 193 -22.44 -3.82 4.93
#